data_AF-A0AAJ5D190-F1
#
_entry.id   AF-A0AAJ5D190-F1
#
_cell.length_a   1.000
_cell.length_b   1.000
_cell.length_c   1.000
_cell.angle_alpha   90.00
_cell.angle_beta   90.00
_cell.angle_gamma   90.00
#
_symmetry.space_group_name_H-M   'P 1'
#
loop_
_entity.id
_entity.type
_entity.pdbx_description
1 polymer ?
#
loop_
_entity_poly.entity_id
_entity_poly.type
_entity_poly.pdbx_seq_one_letter_code
_entity_poly.pdbx_strand_id
1 'polypeptide(L)'
;MARRLGRQFYDSDHEIEARTGVRIPVIFEHEGEDGFRQREAQTIDELTQRSGIVLATGGGAVLRAENRERIKSRGTVVYLRANPHDLWLRTRRDKNRPLLQTADPRARLEQLFQERDALYRECATFVIETGRPSVNALVNMVLMQLEVAGIVPSTPDVAHGVPDSALFEGAPASLSKDDANVGGQDATPPNGDDQGQATPMSPVRDNFPR
;
A
#
# COMPACT_ATOMS: atom_id res chain seq x y z
N MET A 1 8.94 -6.40 -12.15
CA MET A 1 9.73 -5.20 -12.50
C MET A 1 10.80 -4.90 -11.45
N ALA A 2 10.43 -4.51 -10.22
CA ALA A 2 11.39 -4.16 -9.15
C ALA A 2 12.51 -5.20 -8.95
N ARG A 3 12.14 -6.49 -8.82
CA ARG A 3 13.09 -7.62 -8.75
C ARG A 3 14.10 -7.66 -9.89
N ARG A 4 13.67 -7.37 -11.12
CA ARG A 4 14.55 -7.37 -12.31
C ARG A 4 15.49 -6.18 -12.36
N LEU A 5 15.09 -5.06 -11.75
CA LEU A 5 15.91 -3.85 -11.64
C LEU A 5 16.78 -3.84 -10.37
N GLY A 6 16.69 -4.86 -9.51
CA GLY A 6 17.33 -4.84 -8.19
C GLY A 6 16.84 -3.71 -7.28
N ARG A 7 15.60 -3.23 -7.48
CA ARG A 7 15.01 -2.08 -6.78
C ARG A 7 13.99 -2.52 -5.73
N GLN A 8 13.81 -1.68 -4.71
CA GLN A 8 12.72 -1.87 -3.74
C GLN A 8 11.36 -1.59 -4.40
N PHE A 9 10.34 -2.36 -4.01
CA PHE A 9 8.97 -2.18 -4.47
C PHE A 9 8.11 -1.62 -3.34
N TYR A 10 7.34 -0.58 -3.64
CA TYR A 10 6.33 -0.03 -2.73
C TYR A 10 4.98 -0.01 -3.44
N ASP A 11 3.92 -0.29 -2.69
CA ASP A 11 2.54 -0.08 -3.10
C ASP A 11 1.95 0.97 -2.16
N SER A 12 1.47 2.09 -2.71
CA SER A 12 0.95 3.20 -1.90
C SER A 12 -0.25 2.78 -1.05
N ASP A 13 -1.11 1.90 -1.56
CA ASP A 13 -2.30 1.44 -0.85
C ASP A 13 -1.89 0.59 0.35
N HIS A 14 -0.92 -0.31 0.15
CA HIS A 14 -0.35 -1.12 1.23
C HIS A 14 0.38 -0.26 2.27
N GLU A 15 1.15 0.74 1.84
CA GLU A 15 1.84 1.66 2.75
C GLU A 15 0.84 2.47 3.60
N ILE A 16 -0.30 2.89 3.03
CA ILE A 16 -1.38 3.53 3.78
C ILE A 16 -1.94 2.58 4.84
N GLU A 17 -2.31 1.35 4.46
CA GLU A 17 -2.85 0.35 5.41
C GLU A 17 -1.85 0.01 6.53
N ALA A 18 -0.56 -0.11 6.20
CA ALA A 18 0.48 -0.41 7.17
C ALA A 18 0.64 0.71 8.22
N ARG A 19 0.51 1.98 7.80
CA ARG A 19 0.62 3.15 8.69
C ARG A 19 -0.61 3.37 9.55
N THR A 20 -1.79 3.13 9.01
CA THR A 20 -3.05 3.32 9.74
C THR A 20 -3.40 2.11 10.60
N GLY A 21 -2.83 0.95 10.32
CA GLY A 21 -3.17 -0.32 10.98
C GLY A 21 -4.56 -0.86 10.61
N VAL A 22 -5.24 -0.25 9.63
CA VAL A 22 -6.58 -0.62 9.19
C VAL A 22 -6.68 -0.65 7.68
N ARG A 23 -7.60 -1.48 7.17
CA ARG A 23 -7.79 -1.64 5.73
C ARG A 23 -8.46 -0.44 5.08
N ILE A 24 -8.22 -0.22 3.79
CA ILE A 24 -8.79 0.91 3.04
C ILE A 24 -10.32 1.06 3.19
N PRO A 25 -11.14 -0.01 3.11
CA PRO A 25 -12.58 0.13 3.30
C PRO A 25 -12.96 0.75 4.66
N VAL A 26 -12.20 0.45 5.72
CA VAL A 26 -12.42 0.99 7.07
C VAL A 26 -12.06 2.48 7.11
N ILE A 27 -10.98 2.89 6.44
CA ILE A 27 -10.61 4.30 6.31
C ILE A 27 -11.74 5.08 5.60
N PHE A 28 -12.27 4.53 4.50
CA PHE A 28 -13.39 5.14 3.78
C PHE A 28 -14.66 5.24 4.63
N GLU A 29 -14.94 4.25 5.47
CA GLU A 29 -16.11 4.24 6.36
C GLU A 29 -16.03 5.33 7.44
N HIS A 30 -14.85 5.50 8.07
CA HIS A 30 -14.68 6.44 9.18
C HIS A 30 -14.31 7.86 8.75
N GLU A 31 -13.54 8.03 7.67
CA GLU A 31 -12.95 9.32 7.26
C GLU A 31 -13.48 9.80 5.90
N GLY A 32 -14.29 8.99 5.22
CA GLY A 32 -14.75 9.27 3.87
C GLY A 32 -13.65 9.23 2.83
N GLU A 33 -14.01 9.56 1.58
CA GLU A 33 -13.04 9.61 0.48
C GLU A 33 -11.99 10.72 0.70
N ASP A 34 -12.40 11.90 1.18
CA ASP A 34 -11.48 13.03 1.34
C ASP A 34 -10.36 12.76 2.35
N GLY A 35 -10.68 12.09 3.47
CA GLY A 35 -9.70 11.66 4.46
C GLY A 35 -8.71 10.63 3.91
N PHE A 36 -9.22 9.61 3.19
CA PHE A 36 -8.35 8.67 2.48
C PHE A 36 -7.44 9.38 1.48
N ARG A 37 -7.97 10.32 0.70
CA ARG A 37 -7.20 11.08 -0.30
C ARG A 37 -6.11 11.94 0.35
N GLN A 38 -6.33 12.44 1.56
CA GLN A 38 -5.32 13.17 2.34
C GLN A 38 -4.15 12.28 2.73
N ARG A 39 -4.44 11.07 3.21
CA ARG A 39 -3.42 10.06 3.51
C ARG A 39 -2.67 9.63 2.24
N GLU A 40 -3.40 9.40 1.15
CA GLU A 40 -2.82 9.07 -0.16
C GLU A 40 -1.84 10.15 -0.62
N ALA A 41 -2.23 11.43 -0.53
CA ALA A 41 -1.36 12.53 -0.93
C ALA A 41 -0.09 12.64 -0.09
N GLN A 42 -0.16 12.39 1.22
CA GLN A 42 1.01 12.34 2.09
C GLN A 42 1.92 11.17 1.74
N THR A 43 1.37 9.97 1.61
CA THR A 43 2.14 8.76 1.27
C THR A 43 2.82 8.89 -0.09
N ILE A 44 2.13 9.44 -1.10
CA ILE A 44 2.71 9.71 -2.42
C ILE A 44 3.86 10.72 -2.32
N ASP A 45 3.72 11.80 -1.54
CA ASP A 45 4.79 12.78 -1.36
C ASP A 45 6.06 12.13 -0.81
N GLU A 46 5.92 11.34 0.26
CA GLU A 46 7.05 10.69 0.93
C GLU A 46 7.70 9.60 0.06
N LEU A 47 6.89 8.75 -0.59
CA LEU A 47 7.43 7.66 -1.42
C LEU A 47 8.10 8.19 -2.69
N THR A 48 7.58 9.26 -3.30
CA THR A 48 8.18 9.85 -4.50
C THR A 48 9.51 10.57 -4.25
N GLN A 49 9.86 10.88 -2.99
CA GLN A 49 11.17 11.41 -2.64
C GLN A 49 12.26 10.33 -2.55
N ARG A 50 11.87 9.04 -2.50
CA ARG A 50 12.81 7.93 -2.44
C ARG A 50 13.43 7.67 -3.80
N SER A 51 14.74 7.44 -3.82
CA SER A 51 15.47 7.06 -5.03
C SER A 51 15.58 5.55 -5.18
N GLY A 52 15.67 5.06 -6.42
CA GLY A 52 15.94 3.65 -6.69
C GLY A 52 14.79 2.71 -6.33
N ILE A 53 13.55 3.19 -6.32
CA ILE A 53 12.36 2.38 -6.05
C ILE A 53 11.52 2.14 -7.32
N VAL A 54 10.60 1.18 -7.23
CA VAL A 54 9.44 1.04 -8.10
C VAL A 54 8.20 1.23 -7.25
N LEU A 55 7.39 2.22 -7.59
CA LEU A 55 6.16 2.57 -6.87
C LEU A 55 4.92 2.18 -7.68
N ALA A 56 4.08 1.31 -7.12
CA ALA A 56 2.71 1.13 -7.57
C ALA A 56 1.83 2.15 -6.85
N THR A 57 0.99 2.86 -7.61
CA THR A 57 0.07 3.87 -7.07
C THR A 57 -1.36 3.38 -7.10
N GLY A 58 -2.15 3.81 -6.12
CA GLY A 58 -3.59 3.60 -6.10
C GLY A 58 -4.26 4.24 -7.31
N GLY A 59 -5.35 3.63 -7.80
CA GLY A 59 -6.03 4.09 -9.01
C GLY A 59 -6.70 5.47 -8.89
N GLY A 60 -6.72 6.09 -7.71
CA GLY A 60 -7.22 7.45 -7.52
C GLY A 60 -6.12 8.47 -7.24
N ALA A 61 -4.85 8.07 -7.19
CA ALA A 61 -3.73 8.96 -6.87
C ALA A 61 -3.63 10.15 -7.82
N VAL A 62 -4.02 9.98 -9.09
CA VAL A 62 -4.00 11.04 -10.12
C VAL A 62 -5.10 12.09 -9.97
N LEU A 63 -6.10 11.89 -9.11
CA LEU A 63 -7.21 12.84 -8.96
C LEU A 63 -6.73 14.19 -8.40
N ARG A 64 -5.77 14.15 -7.46
CA ARG A 64 -5.18 15.36 -6.88
C ARG A 64 -4.05 15.91 -7.74
N ALA A 65 -4.11 17.21 -8.00
CA ALA A 65 -3.12 17.88 -8.84
C ALA A 65 -1.71 17.81 -8.24
N GLU A 66 -1.58 17.92 -6.91
CA GLU A 66 -0.28 17.86 -6.23
C GLU A 66 0.37 16.48 -6.42
N ASN A 67 -0.42 15.40 -6.40
CA ASN A 67 0.07 14.06 -6.66
C ASN A 67 0.58 13.91 -8.10
N ARG A 68 -0.18 14.43 -9.08
CA ARG A 68 0.24 14.42 -10.49
C ARG A 68 1.58 15.13 -10.67
N GLU A 69 1.74 16.32 -10.08
CA GLU A 69 2.97 17.10 -10.13
C GLU A 69 4.15 16.34 -9.49
N ARG A 70 3.97 15.78 -8.29
CA ARG A 70 5.02 15.02 -7.57
C ARG A 70 5.46 13.78 -8.33
N ILE A 71 4.49 12.99 -8.82
CA ILE A 71 4.76 11.76 -9.56
C ILE A 71 5.49 12.06 -10.87
N LYS A 72 5.10 13.13 -11.58
CA LYS A 72 5.71 13.55 -12.84
C LYS A 72 7.09 14.17 -12.69
N SER A 73 7.30 14.99 -11.66
CA SER A 73 8.56 15.72 -11.45
C SER A 73 9.67 14.87 -10.80
N ARG A 74 9.31 13.82 -10.06
CA ARG A 74 10.26 13.02 -9.26
C ARG A 74 10.49 11.60 -9.77
N GLY A 75 9.85 11.21 -10.87
CA GLY A 75 9.96 9.86 -11.38
C GLY A 75 9.57 9.70 -12.84
N THR A 76 9.78 8.49 -13.34
CA THR A 76 9.29 8.07 -14.65
C THR A 76 7.96 7.37 -14.48
N VAL A 77 6.93 7.84 -15.18
CA VAL A 77 5.57 7.37 -15.02
C VAL A 77 5.21 6.43 -16.16
N VAL A 78 4.83 5.20 -15.80
CA VAL A 78 4.35 4.20 -16.76
C VAL A 78 2.87 3.96 -16.52
N TYR A 79 2.03 4.40 -17.46
CA TYR A 79 0.61 4.13 -17.44
C TYR A 79 0.32 2.80 -18.14
N LEU A 80 -0.12 1.83 -17.34
CA LEU A 80 -0.60 0.53 -17.79
C LEU A 80 -2.08 0.63 -18.18
N ARG A 81 -2.34 0.94 -19.45
CA ARG A 81 -3.69 1.16 -19.97
C ARG A 81 -4.37 -0.17 -20.27
N ALA A 82 -5.43 -0.47 -19.53
CA ALA A 82 -6.29 -1.61 -19.77
C ALA A 82 -7.67 -1.13 -20.23
N ASN A 83 -8.34 -1.88 -21.11
CA ASN A 83 -9.73 -1.57 -21.41
C ASN A 83 -10.63 -1.85 -20.18
N PRO A 84 -11.77 -1.14 -20.03
CA PRO A 84 -12.66 -1.32 -18.88
C PRO A 84 -13.18 -2.75 -18.70
N HIS A 85 -13.38 -3.49 -19.79
CA HIS A 85 -13.84 -4.87 -19.75
C HIS A 85 -12.82 -5.81 -19.09
N ASP A 86 -11.54 -5.66 -19.42
CA ASP A 86 -10.44 -6.45 -18.84
C ASP A 86 -10.21 -6.07 -17.38
N LEU A 87 -10.35 -4.79 -17.04
CA LEU A 87 -10.34 -4.32 -15.65
C LEU A 87 -11.47 -4.96 -14.84
N TRP A 88 -12.68 -5.02 -15.39
CA TRP A 88 -13.83 -5.65 -14.75
C TRP A 88 -13.59 -7.14 -14.49
N LEU A 89 -13.11 -7.89 -15.49
CA LEU A 89 -12.81 -9.31 -15.34
C LEU A 89 -11.82 -9.59 -14.20
N ARG A 90 -10.81 -8.72 -14.03
CA ARG A 90 -9.78 -8.83 -12.99
C ARG A 90 -10.29 -8.42 -11.60
N THR A 91 -11.16 -7.41 -11.53
CA THR A 91 -11.54 -6.76 -10.26
C THR A 91 -12.88 -7.22 -9.69
N ARG A 92 -13.74 -7.89 -10.47
CA ARG A 92 -15.11 -8.29 -10.07
C ARG A 92 -15.22 -9.16 -8.80
N ARG A 93 -14.13 -9.77 -8.33
CA ARG A 93 -14.12 -10.59 -7.09
C ARG A 93 -13.37 -9.91 -5.94
N ASP A 94 -12.86 -8.72 -6.15
CA ASP A 94 -12.03 -7.99 -5.20
C ASP A 94 -12.90 -7.10 -4.29
N LYS A 95 -13.00 -7.47 -3.01
CA LYS A 95 -13.78 -6.74 -2.00
C LYS A 95 -13.02 -5.56 -1.40
N ASN A 96 -11.72 -5.42 -1.66
CA ASN A 96 -10.90 -4.32 -1.13
C ASN A 96 -11.01 -3.05 -2.00
N ARG A 97 -11.99 -2.98 -2.91
CA ARG A 97 -12.22 -1.85 -3.81
C ARG A 97 -13.55 -1.17 -3.48
N PRO A 98 -13.58 -0.21 -2.53
CA PRO A 98 -14.81 0.45 -2.09
C PRO A 98 -15.60 1.06 -3.26
N LEU A 99 -14.91 1.70 -4.20
CA LEU A 99 -15.53 2.35 -5.36
C LEU A 99 -16.22 1.40 -6.34
N LEU A 100 -15.96 0.08 -6.26
CA LEU A 100 -16.57 -0.94 -7.11
C LEU A 100 -17.66 -1.75 -6.39
N GLN A 101 -17.95 -1.44 -5.13
CA GLN A 101 -19.05 -2.06 -4.37
C GLN A 101 -20.38 -1.36 -4.69
N THR A 102 -20.76 -1.33 -5.98
CA THR A 102 -21.98 -0.69 -6.48
C THR A 102 -22.90 -1.73 -7.14
N ALA A 103 -24.15 -1.34 -7.43
CA ALA A 103 -25.10 -2.20 -8.13
C ALA A 103 -24.64 -2.58 -9.56
N ASP A 104 -23.90 -1.69 -10.23
CA ASP A 104 -23.28 -1.95 -11.53
C ASP A 104 -21.79 -1.56 -11.53
N PRO A 105 -20.90 -2.49 -11.11
CA PRO A 105 -19.46 -2.25 -11.09
C PRO A 105 -18.86 -2.02 -12.47
N ARG A 106 -19.49 -2.54 -13.53
CA ARG A 106 -19.00 -2.37 -14.90
C ARG A 106 -19.22 -0.94 -15.37
N ALA A 107 -20.45 -0.43 -15.24
CA ALA A 107 -20.75 0.96 -15.56
C ALA A 107 -19.88 1.92 -14.74
N ARG A 108 -19.65 1.60 -13.45
CA ARG A 108 -18.76 2.41 -12.61
C ARG A 108 -17.32 2.40 -13.10
N LEU A 109 -16.78 1.25 -13.54
CA LEU A 109 -15.44 1.19 -14.15
C LEU A 109 -15.34 2.00 -15.43
N GLU A 110 -16.37 1.98 -16.29
CA GLU A 110 -16.39 2.77 -17.52
C GLU A 110 -16.39 4.27 -17.23
N GLN A 111 -17.15 4.74 -16.24
CA GLN A 111 -17.11 6.13 -15.76
C GLN A 111 -15.73 6.50 -15.22
N LEU A 112 -15.18 5.69 -14.32
CA LEU A 112 -13.86 5.92 -13.74
C LEU A 112 -12.77 5.99 -14.81
N PHE A 113 -12.88 5.17 -15.85
CA PHE A 113 -11.96 5.20 -16.99
C PHE A 113 -12.08 6.52 -17.76
N GLN A 114 -13.29 6.98 -18.07
CA GLN A 114 -13.52 8.25 -18.77
C GLN A 114 -13.01 9.45 -17.97
N GLU A 115 -13.24 9.47 -16.65
CA GLU A 115 -12.78 10.52 -15.74
C GLU A 115 -11.26 10.57 -15.63
N ARG A 116 -10.59 9.41 -15.63
CA ARG A 116 -9.17 9.30 -15.24
C ARG A 116 -8.21 9.09 -16.40
N ASP A 117 -8.63 8.60 -17.57
CA ASP A 117 -7.72 8.30 -18.70
C ASP A 117 -6.94 9.54 -19.15
N ALA A 118 -7.58 10.71 -19.20
CA ALA A 118 -6.90 11.97 -19.52
C ALA A 118 -5.81 12.33 -18.49
N LEU A 119 -6.12 12.18 -17.19
CA LEU A 119 -5.18 12.46 -16.10
C LEU A 119 -4.00 11.49 -16.09
N TYR A 120 -4.26 10.20 -16.35
CA TYR A 120 -3.19 9.21 -16.48
C TYR A 120 -2.26 9.54 -17.65
N ARG A 121 -2.82 9.91 -18.80
CA ARG A 121 -2.03 10.30 -19.98
C ARG A 121 -1.21 11.57 -19.76
N GLU A 122 -1.77 12.55 -19.05
CA GLU A 122 -1.08 13.81 -18.72
C GLU A 122 0.19 13.59 -17.89
N CYS A 123 0.14 12.60 -16.99
CA CYS A 123 1.27 12.25 -16.11
C CYS A 123 2.25 11.27 -16.75
N ALA A 124 1.78 10.44 -17.68
CA ALA A 124 2.55 9.32 -18.21
C ALA A 124 3.74 9.77 -19.06
N THR A 125 4.92 9.24 -18.76
CA THR A 125 6.06 9.24 -19.67
C THR A 125 5.86 8.18 -20.75
N PHE A 126 5.34 7.01 -20.36
CA PHE A 126 5.02 5.91 -21.28
C PHE A 126 3.60 5.42 -21.05
N VAL A 127 2.89 5.13 -22.13
CA VAL A 127 1.58 4.47 -22.10
C VAL A 127 1.72 3.10 -22.73
N ILE A 128 1.38 2.05 -21.98
CA ILE A 128 1.51 0.66 -22.41
C ILE A 128 0.15 -0.02 -22.32
N GLU A 129 -0.35 -0.50 -23.45
CA GLU A 129 -1.62 -1.22 -23.54
C GLU A 129 -1.49 -2.64 -22.97
N THR A 130 -2.28 -2.96 -21.93
CA THR A 130 -2.22 -4.24 -21.21
C THR A 130 -3.35 -5.18 -21.63
N GLY A 131 -3.49 -5.44 -22.94
CA GLY A 131 -4.55 -6.32 -23.46
C GLY A 131 -4.41 -7.77 -23.01
N ARG A 132 -3.57 -8.55 -23.70
CA ARG A 132 -3.35 -9.99 -23.43
C ARG A 132 -1.93 -10.46 -23.06
N PRO A 133 -0.88 -9.63 -22.96
CA PRO A 133 0.44 -10.16 -22.63
C PRO A 133 0.43 -10.75 -21.21
N SER A 134 1.19 -11.82 -21.00
CA SER A 134 1.48 -12.32 -19.65
C SER A 134 2.16 -11.22 -18.82
N VAL A 135 2.10 -11.32 -17.50
CA VAL A 135 2.79 -10.35 -16.61
C VAL A 135 4.28 -10.24 -16.97
N ASN A 136 4.93 -11.35 -17.34
CA ASN A 136 6.33 -11.35 -17.78
C ASN A 136 6.52 -10.58 -19.08
N ALA A 137 5.66 -10.78 -20.07
CA ALA A 137 5.73 -10.04 -21.33
C ALA A 137 5.51 -8.53 -21.11
N LEU A 138 4.56 -8.15 -20.25
CA LEU A 138 4.33 -6.75 -19.90
C LEU A 138 5.54 -6.13 -19.19
N VAL A 139 6.15 -6.85 -18.25
CA VAL A 139 7.39 -6.40 -17.58
C VAL A 139 8.52 -6.22 -18.61
N ASN A 140 8.68 -7.14 -19.56
CA ASN A 140 9.68 -7.00 -20.63
C ASN A 140 9.44 -5.75 -21.48
N MET A 141 8.19 -5.50 -21.89
CA MET A 141 7.83 -4.32 -22.67
C MET A 141 8.17 -3.02 -21.93
N VAL A 142 7.84 -2.95 -20.64
CA VAL A 142 8.17 -1.78 -19.80
C VAL A 142 9.68 -1.59 -19.72
N LEU A 143 10.43 -2.65 -19.44
CA LEU A 143 11.89 -2.57 -19.32
C LEU A 143 12.53 -2.10 -20.63
N MET A 144 12.11 -2.67 -21.77
CA MET A 144 12.61 -2.27 -23.08
C MET A 144 12.37 -0.78 -23.37
N GLN A 145 11.19 -0.24 -23.03
CA GLN A 145 10.91 1.19 -23.19
C GLN A 145 11.82 2.06 -22.30
N LEU A 146 12.06 1.63 -21.05
CA LEU A 146 12.95 2.35 -20.14
C LEU A 146 14.42 2.28 -20.57
N GLU A 147 14.87 1.17 -21.15
CA GLU A 147 16.23 1.01 -21.69
C GLU A 147 16.45 1.91 -22.90
N VAL A 148 15.52 1.90 -23.86
CA VAL A 148 15.59 2.76 -25.06
C VAL A 148 15.60 4.24 -24.69
N ALA A 149 14.91 4.62 -23.63
CA ALA A 149 14.90 5.99 -23.11
C ALA A 149 16.12 6.34 -22.24
N GLY A 150 17.04 5.40 -22.00
CA GLY A 150 18.22 5.61 -21.16
C GLY A 150 17.92 5.77 -19.66
N ILE A 151 16.73 5.37 -19.21
CA ILE A 151 16.26 5.53 -17.82
C ILE A 151 16.76 4.39 -16.93
N VAL A 152 16.92 3.21 -17.52
CA VAL A 152 17.58 2.06 -16.88
C VAL A 152 18.73 1.61 -17.77
N PRO A 153 19.84 1.11 -17.18
CA PRO A 153 20.92 0.55 -17.98
C PRO A 153 20.38 -0.62 -18.80
N SER A 154 20.84 -0.74 -20.05
CA SER A 154 20.60 -1.90 -20.88
C SER A 154 21.11 -3.13 -20.15
N THR A 155 20.19 -3.98 -19.69
CA THR A 155 20.58 -5.23 -19.07
C THR A 155 21.17 -6.14 -20.15
N PRO A 156 22.44 -6.59 -20.05
CA PRO A 156 22.90 -7.66 -20.91
C PRO A 156 22.00 -8.88 -20.64
N ASP A 157 21.55 -9.52 -21.72
CA ASP A 157 20.64 -10.66 -21.72
C ASP A 157 21.08 -11.73 -20.71
N VAL A 158 20.43 -11.77 -19.54
CA VAL A 158 20.59 -12.86 -18.57
C VAL A 158 19.62 -13.97 -18.96
N ALA A 159 19.82 -14.51 -20.16
CA ALA A 159 19.29 -15.80 -20.52
C ALA A 159 20.02 -16.86 -19.66
N HIS A 160 19.23 -17.63 -18.90
CA HIS A 160 19.58 -18.84 -18.13
C HIS A 160 20.08 -18.66 -16.69
N GLY A 161 19.24 -19.12 -15.76
CA GLY A 161 19.66 -19.60 -14.43
C GLY A 161 19.27 -18.68 -13.28
N VAL A 162 18.03 -18.79 -12.79
CA VAL A 162 17.76 -18.54 -11.37
C VAL A 162 18.14 -19.83 -10.65
N PRO A 163 19.22 -19.91 -9.85
CA PRO A 163 19.28 -20.95 -8.83
C PRO A 163 18.24 -20.58 -7.78
N ASP A 164 17.31 -21.51 -7.60
CA ASP A 164 16.38 -21.55 -6.50
C ASP A 164 17.15 -21.63 -5.17
N SER A 165 16.69 -20.87 -4.18
CA SER A 165 17.12 -20.87 -2.77
C SER A 165 18.56 -20.42 -2.42
N ALA A 166 18.63 -19.72 -1.29
CA ALA A 166 19.78 -19.41 -0.44
C ALA A 166 20.38 -18.00 -0.55
N LEU A 167 20.16 -17.26 0.55
CA LEU A 167 20.99 -16.23 1.20
C LEU A 167 20.16 -14.99 1.58
N PHE A 168 19.22 -15.21 2.50
CA PHE A 168 18.83 -14.19 3.47
C PHE A 168 18.88 -14.86 4.85
N GLU A 169 20.10 -15.16 5.32
CA GLU A 169 20.36 -15.37 6.74
C GLU A 169 21.07 -14.12 7.27
N GLY A 170 20.45 -13.51 8.28
CA GLY A 170 20.95 -12.30 8.91
C GLY A 170 19.97 -11.74 9.93
N ALA A 171 19.33 -12.61 10.73
CA ALA A 171 18.71 -12.19 11.98
C ALA A 171 19.82 -12.05 13.05
N PRO A 172 19.93 -10.92 13.77
CA PRO A 172 20.92 -10.80 14.83
C PRO A 172 20.55 -11.65 16.04
N ALA A 173 21.61 -12.19 16.63
CA ALA A 173 21.65 -13.20 17.67
C ALA A 173 21.04 -12.77 19.01
N SER A 174 20.57 -13.80 19.70
CA SER A 174 20.20 -13.89 21.11
C SER A 174 21.15 -13.17 22.06
N LEU A 175 20.59 -12.31 22.92
CA LEU A 175 21.23 -11.84 24.16
C LEU A 175 21.18 -12.95 25.22
N SER A 176 22.37 -13.36 25.64
CA SER A 176 22.67 -14.24 26.75
C SER A 176 22.19 -13.65 28.08
N LYS A 177 21.41 -14.42 28.83
CA LYS A 177 21.26 -14.28 30.28
C LYS A 177 22.25 -15.24 30.91
N ASP A 178 23.25 -14.70 31.59
CA ASP A 178 23.93 -15.32 32.74
C ASP A 178 24.71 -14.20 33.45
N ASP A 179 24.91 -14.37 34.75
CA ASP A 179 25.59 -13.48 35.71
C ASP A 179 24.74 -12.39 36.38
N ALA A 180 23.96 -12.81 37.39
CA ALA A 180 23.95 -12.16 38.70
C ALA A 180 23.24 -13.05 39.74
N ASN A 181 24.01 -13.86 40.46
CA ASN A 181 23.61 -14.45 41.74
C ASN A 181 24.63 -14.02 42.81
N VAL A 182 24.25 -13.09 43.69
CA VAL A 182 24.84 -12.92 45.02
C VAL A 182 23.75 -12.42 45.98
N GLY A 183 23.40 -13.27 46.96
CA GLY A 183 22.94 -12.98 48.34
C GLY A 183 21.77 -12.01 48.55
N GLY A 184 20.75 -12.29 49.36
CA GLY A 184 20.54 -13.25 50.44
C GLY A 184 19.47 -12.69 51.40
N GLN A 185 18.84 -13.60 52.15
CA GLN A 185 17.99 -13.39 53.34
C GLN A 185 16.56 -12.87 53.07
N ASP A 186 15.52 -13.72 53.17
CA ASP A 186 14.89 -14.28 54.37
C ASP A 186 13.83 -13.33 54.97
N ALA A 187 12.56 -13.59 54.62
CA ALA A 187 11.37 -13.30 55.42
C ALA A 187 10.12 -13.87 54.72
N THR A 188 9.46 -14.83 55.37
CA THR A 188 8.06 -15.25 55.09
C THR A 188 7.25 -15.01 56.39
N PRO A 189 5.90 -15.05 56.36
CA PRO A 189 4.96 -13.94 56.14
C PRO A 189 4.10 -13.77 57.44
N PRO A 190 2.80 -13.34 57.53
CA PRO A 190 1.65 -13.77 56.70
C PRO A 190 0.46 -12.78 56.50
N ASN A 191 -0.48 -13.20 55.66
CA ASN A 191 -1.94 -13.03 55.68
C ASN A 191 -2.61 -11.65 55.50
N GLY A 192 -3.65 -11.66 54.67
CA GLY A 192 -4.66 -10.61 54.56
C GLY A 192 -5.65 -10.91 53.44
N ASP A 193 -6.55 -11.86 53.69
CA ASP A 193 -7.81 -11.97 52.96
C ASP A 193 -8.58 -10.64 53.09
N ASP A 194 -9.08 -10.08 51.99
CA ASP A 194 -10.36 -9.35 52.07
C ASP A 194 -11.13 -9.40 50.74
N GLN A 195 -12.36 -9.87 50.85
CA GLN A 195 -13.40 -9.80 49.84
C GLN A 195 -14.26 -8.57 50.15
N GLY A 196 -14.47 -7.68 49.18
CA GLY A 196 -15.38 -6.54 49.36
C GLY A 196 -15.77 -5.93 48.02
N GLN A 197 -16.73 -6.53 47.33
CA GLN A 197 -18.13 -6.07 47.27
C GLN A 197 -18.40 -4.96 46.25
N ALA A 198 -19.23 -5.35 45.29
CA ALA A 198 -19.92 -4.49 44.35
C ALA A 198 -20.99 -3.64 45.05
N THR A 199 -21.09 -2.37 44.65
CA THR A 199 -22.26 -1.51 44.88
C THR A 199 -22.81 -1.06 43.53
N PRO A 200 -24.09 -1.33 43.20
CA PRO A 200 -24.74 -0.71 42.06
C PRO A 200 -25.77 0.36 42.48
N MET A 201 -26.07 1.24 41.52
CA MET A 201 -27.26 2.09 41.36
C MET A 201 -27.38 3.40 42.16
N SER A 202 -27.38 4.51 41.41
CA SER A 202 -28.45 5.50 41.44
C SER A 202 -28.48 6.30 40.12
N PRO A 203 -29.60 6.37 39.39
CA PRO A 203 -29.74 7.23 38.23
C PRO A 203 -30.22 8.62 38.69
N VAL A 204 -29.47 9.67 38.33
CA VAL A 204 -29.92 11.06 38.46
C VAL A 204 -30.62 11.49 37.17
N ARG A 205 -31.78 12.09 37.38
CA ARG A 205 -32.86 12.40 36.44
C ARG A 205 -32.50 13.50 35.44
N ASP A 206 -33.13 13.38 34.28
CA ASP A 206 -33.34 14.42 33.29
C ASP A 206 -33.84 15.73 33.91
N ASN A 207 -33.27 16.85 33.49
CA ASN A 207 -33.90 18.15 33.64
C ASN A 207 -33.53 19.07 32.47
N PHE A 208 -34.36 19.07 31.43
CA PHE A 208 -34.52 20.18 30.48
C PHE A 208 -35.48 21.20 31.12
N PRO A 209 -35.27 22.52 30.91
CA PRO A 209 -36.31 23.23 30.16
C PRO A 209 -35.81 24.37 29.24
N ARG A 210 -36.49 24.40 28.08
CA ARG A 210 -36.92 25.54 27.21
C ARG A 210 -35.87 26.43 26.56
#